data_AF-A0A3A0BG41-F1
#
_entry.id   AF-A0A3A0BG41-F1
#
_cell.length_a   1.000
_cell.length_b   1.000
_cell.length_c   1.000
_cell.angle_alpha   90.00
_cell.angle_beta   90.00
_cell.angle_gamma   90.00
#
_symmetry.space_group_name_H-M   'P 1'
#
loop_
_entity.id
_entity.type
_entity.pdbx_description
1 polymer ?
#
loop_
_entity_poly.entity_id
_entity_poly.type
_entity_poly.pdbx_seq_one_letter_code
_entity_poly.pdbx_strand_id
1 'polypeptide(L)'
;ILTALSIYGELDAWQYEFRLYKKLTGRTLKPELEELLALSLGHDRATLRQARSLMTKFAGFWYLAWLLPLFPIHKEIAYWVTRKIF
;
A
#
# COMPACT_ATOMS: atom_id res chain seq x y z
N ILE A 1 -0.64 10.71 -11.81
CA ILE A 1 -1.97 11.14 -11.31
C ILE A 1 -2.89 9.94 -11.06
N LEU A 2 -3.08 9.00 -12.01
CA LEU A 2 -3.90 7.78 -11.80
C LEU A 2 -3.22 6.62 -11.03
N THR A 3 -1.92 6.72 -10.72
CA THR A 3 -1.17 5.74 -9.92
C THR A 3 -1.50 5.81 -8.43
N ALA A 4 -1.84 7.00 -7.93
CA ALA A 4 -2.06 7.26 -6.51
C ALA A 4 -3.35 6.62 -5.98
N LEU A 5 -4.37 6.44 -6.83
CA LEU A 5 -5.67 5.87 -6.41
C LEU A 5 -5.64 4.32 -6.46
N SER A 6 -4.64 3.73 -5.80
CA SER A 6 -4.46 2.29 -5.67
C SER A 6 -3.66 1.94 -4.42
N ILE A 7 -3.79 0.72 -3.90
CA ILE A 7 -3.01 0.25 -2.75
C ILE A 7 -1.50 0.30 -3.02
N TYR A 8 -1.08 -0.01 -4.24
CA TYR A 8 0.33 0.14 -4.63
C TYR A 8 0.81 1.59 -4.44
N GLY A 9 0.03 2.57 -4.93
CA GLY A 9 0.36 3.98 -4.80
C GLY A 9 0.37 4.45 -3.35
N GLU A 10 -0.62 4.04 -2.57
CA GLU A 10 -0.67 4.33 -1.13
C GLU A 10 0.48 3.67 -0.38
N LEU A 11 0.89 2.45 -0.74
CA LEU A 11 1.99 1.75 -0.08
C LEU A 11 3.30 2.48 -0.28
N ASP A 12 3.58 2.93 -1.51
CA ASP A 12 4.75 3.74 -1.83
C ASP A 12 4.76 5.04 -1.02
N ALA A 13 3.63 5.77 -1.01
CA ALA A 13 3.48 7.02 -0.27
C ALA A 13 3.67 6.83 1.24
N TRP A 14 2.98 5.87 1.84
CA TRP A 14 3.09 5.56 3.27
C TRP A 14 4.51 5.14 3.65
N GLN A 15 5.15 4.30 2.83
CA GLN A 15 6.52 3.88 3.09
C GLN A 15 7.48 5.06 3.06
N TYR A 16 7.33 5.97 2.11
CA TYR A 16 8.13 7.19 2.06
C TYR A 16 7.90 8.08 3.30
N GLU A 17 6.65 8.45 3.57
CA GLU A 17 6.29 9.38 4.65
C GLU A 17 6.68 8.85 6.04
N PHE A 18 6.35 7.60 6.35
CA PHE A 18 6.62 7.04 7.67
C PHE A 18 8.10 6.71 7.89
N ARG A 19 8.87 6.35 6.84
CA ARG A 19 10.34 6.24 6.96
C ARG A 19 10.97 7.60 7.23
N LEU A 20 10.51 8.65 6.56
CA LEU A 20 10.97 10.01 6.81
C LEU A 20 10.62 10.47 8.22
N TYR A 21 9.37 10.26 8.66
CA TYR A 21 8.93 10.57 10.02
C TYR A 21 9.79 9.85 11.08
N LYS A 22 10.05 8.54 10.89
CA LYS A 22 10.91 7.75 11.78
C LYS A 22 12.34 8.29 11.82
N LYS A 23 12.91 8.65 10.66
CA LYS A 23 14.25 9.24 10.56
C LYS A 23 14.35 10.59 11.28
N LEU A 24 13.30 11.42 11.21
CA LEU A 24 13.28 12.76 11.81
C LEU A 24 13.02 12.72 13.32
N THR A 25 12.18 11.79 13.79
CA THR A 25 11.74 11.77 15.20
C THR A 25 12.46 10.75 16.06
N GLY A 26 13.13 9.75 15.46
CA GLY A 26 13.75 8.63 16.18
C GLY A 26 12.74 7.71 16.88
N ARG A 27 11.44 7.87 16.65
CA ARG A 27 10.39 7.12 17.34
C ARG A 27 10.15 5.77 16.68
N THR A 28 9.91 4.76 17.50
CA THR A 28 9.32 3.50 17.05
C THR A 28 7.87 3.72 16.65
N LEU A 29 7.47 3.19 15.50
CA LEU A 29 6.09 3.32 15.01
C LEU A 29 5.20 2.25 15.65
N LYS A 30 3.89 2.39 15.44
CA LYS A 30 2.94 1.33 15.80
C LYS A 30 3.28 0.04 15.03
N PRO A 31 3.01 -1.16 15.59
CA PRO A 31 3.35 -2.43 14.96
C PRO A 31 2.87 -2.54 13.51
N GLU A 32 1.65 -2.07 13.21
CA GLU A 32 1.09 -2.10 11.86
C GLU A 32 1.91 -1.33 10.84
N LEU A 33 2.47 -0.18 11.26
CA LEU A 33 3.33 0.63 10.40
C LEU A 33 4.69 -0.01 10.24
N GLU A 34 5.28 -0.58 11.30
CA GLU A 34 6.57 -1.29 11.18
C GLU A 34 6.45 -2.49 10.22
N GLU A 35 5.36 -3.27 10.33
CA GLU A 35 5.05 -4.35 9.39
C GLU A 35 4.85 -3.82 7.96
N LEU A 36 4.13 -2.71 7.80
CA LEU A 36 3.90 -2.08 6.49
C LEU A 36 5.19 -1.56 5.84
N LEU A 37 6.12 -1.02 6.63
CA LEU A 37 7.42 -0.57 6.16
C LEU A 37 8.35 -1.71 5.75
N ALA A 38 8.12 -2.92 6.25
CA ALA A 38 8.88 -4.13 5.92
C ALA A 38 8.40 -4.83 4.65
N LEU A 39 7.20 -4.52 4.15
CA LEU A 39 6.69 -5.08 2.91
C LEU A 39 7.55 -4.66 1.71
N SER A 40 7.78 -5.58 0.77
CA SER A 40 8.44 -5.26 -0.50
C SER A 40 7.53 -4.40 -1.37
N LEU A 41 8.04 -3.27 -1.86
CA LEU A 41 7.31 -2.48 -2.85
C LEU A 41 7.40 -3.17 -4.21
N GLY A 42 6.29 -3.76 -4.65
CA GLY A 42 6.23 -4.56 -5.87
C GLY A 42 4.79 -4.84 -6.32
N HIS A 43 4.66 -5.68 -7.35
CA HIS A 43 3.37 -5.99 -7.96
C HIS A 43 2.76 -7.32 -7.47
N ASP A 44 3.27 -7.87 -6.36
CA ASP A 44 2.68 -9.07 -5.78
C ASP A 44 1.33 -8.76 -5.11
N ARG A 45 0.28 -9.45 -5.56
CA ARG A 45 -1.09 -9.27 -5.03
C ARG A 45 -1.20 -9.66 -3.56
N ALA A 46 -0.46 -10.66 -3.10
CA ALA A 46 -0.53 -11.09 -1.70
C ALA A 46 0.03 -9.97 -0.79
N THR A 47 1.18 -9.42 -1.16
CA THR A 47 1.80 -8.27 -0.51
C THR A 47 0.87 -7.04 -0.51
N LEU A 48 0.24 -6.71 -1.65
CA LEU A 48 -0.68 -5.57 -1.72
C LEU A 48 -1.96 -5.79 -0.89
N ARG A 49 -2.48 -7.02 -0.82
CA ARG A 49 -3.61 -7.33 0.08
C ARG A 49 -3.21 -7.16 1.55
N GLN A 50 -2.00 -7.58 1.92
CA GLN A 50 -1.46 -7.38 3.26
C GLN A 50 -1.30 -5.89 3.58
N ALA A 51 -0.74 -5.10 2.66
CA ALA A 51 -0.61 -3.65 2.80
C ALA A 51 -1.97 -2.99 3.07
N ARG A 52 -3.00 -3.31 2.28
CA ARG A 52 -4.37 -2.82 2.48
C ARG A 52 -4.95 -3.16 3.85
N SER A 53 -4.70 -4.38 4.34
CA SER A 53 -5.13 -4.81 5.67
C SER A 53 -4.47 -3.98 6.76
N LEU A 54 -3.15 -3.78 6.68
CA LEU A 54 -2.37 -2.98 7.63
C LEU A 54 -2.79 -1.50 7.62
N MET A 55 -2.98 -0.91 6.43
CA MET A 55 -3.48 0.47 6.28
C MET A 55 -4.86 0.63 6.92
N THR A 56 -5.78 -0.30 6.64
CA THR A 56 -7.14 -0.27 7.21
C THR A 56 -7.11 -0.45 8.73
N LYS A 57 -6.22 -1.30 9.23
CA LYS A 57 -6.04 -1.53 10.68
C LYS A 57 -5.47 -0.30 11.38
N PHE A 58 -4.52 0.39 10.76
CA PHE A 58 -3.88 1.58 11.34
C PHE A 58 -4.74 2.84 11.22
N ALA A 59 -5.20 3.19 10.01
CA ALA A 59 -5.94 4.42 9.74
C ALA A 59 -7.46 4.29 9.98
N GLY A 60 -7.95 3.06 10.16
CA GLY A 60 -9.35 2.77 10.44
C GLY A 60 -10.21 2.63 9.18
N PHE A 61 -11.46 2.22 9.39
CA PHE A 61 -12.43 1.94 8.33
C PHE A 61 -12.68 3.16 7.41
N TRP A 62 -12.72 4.37 7.99
CA TRP A 62 -13.01 5.62 7.29
C TRP A 62 -11.89 6.12 6.38
N TYR A 63 -10.70 5.52 6.46
CA TYR A 63 -9.63 5.78 5.50
C TYR A 63 -9.90 5.13 4.12
N LEU A 64 -10.85 4.19 4.04
CA LEU A 64 -11.35 3.59 2.80
C LEU A 64 -10.28 2.89 1.93
N ALA A 65 -9.11 2.54 2.48
CA ALA A 65 -8.13 1.72 1.77
C ALA A 65 -8.74 0.41 1.24
N TRP A 66 -9.73 -0.17 1.96
CA TRP A 66 -10.41 -1.38 1.52
C TRP A 66 -11.14 -1.24 0.16
N LEU A 67 -11.50 -0.01 -0.24
CA LEU A 67 -12.19 0.30 -1.50
C LEU A 67 -11.23 0.46 -2.68
N LEU A 68 -9.96 0.76 -2.42
CA LEU A 68 -8.99 1.01 -3.48
C LEU A 68 -8.65 -0.27 -4.27
N PRO A 69 -8.44 -0.16 -5.59
CA PRO A 69 -7.89 -1.26 -6.37
C PRO A 69 -6.48 -1.60 -5.90
N LEU A 70 -6.04 -2.84 -6.07
CA LEU A 70 -4.71 -3.23 -5.60
C LEU A 70 -3.63 -2.54 -6.44
N PHE A 71 -3.81 -2.55 -7.75
CA PHE A 71 -2.92 -1.90 -8.70
C PHE A 71 -3.54 -0.61 -9.25
N PRO A 72 -2.72 0.27 -9.82
CA PRO A 72 -3.23 1.36 -10.65
C PRO A 72 -4.18 0.82 -11.73
N ILE A 73 -5.24 1.58 -12.03
CA ILE A 73 -6.36 1.14 -12.89
C ILE A 73 -5.89 0.55 -14.23
N HIS A 74 -4.89 1.16 -14.87
CA HIS A 74 -4.33 0.66 -16.14
C HIS A 74 -3.70 -0.73 -16.03
N LYS A 75 -3.11 -1.07 -14.87
CA LYS A 75 -2.56 -2.41 -14.59
C LYS A 75 -3.63 -3.41 -14.20
N GLU A 76 -4.67 -2.98 -13.48
CA GLU A 76 -5.87 -3.81 -13.24
C GLU A 76 -6.51 -4.23 -14.57
N ILE A 77 -6.75 -3.29 -15.49
CA ILE A 77 -7.33 -3.57 -16.82
C ILE A 77 -6.45 -4.57 -17.58
N ALA A 78 -5.14 -4.32 -17.63
CA ALA A 78 -4.20 -5.23 -18.28
C ALA A 78 -4.23 -6.64 -17.64
N TYR A 79 -4.31 -6.74 -16.32
CA TYR A 79 -4.44 -8.02 -15.61
C TYR A 79 -5.73 -8.75 -15.98
N TRP A 80 -6.87 -8.07 -15.99
CA TRP A 80 -8.15 -8.71 -16.32
C TRP A 80 -8.22 -9.17 -17.77
N VAL A 81 -7.62 -8.42 -18.69
CA VAL A 81 -7.55 -8.76 -20.13
C VAL A 81 -6.56 -9.89 -20.41
N THR A 82 -5.38 -9.86 -19.79
CA THR A 82 -4.30 -10.82 -20.10
C THR A 82 -4.26 -12.02 -19.18
N ARG A 83 -4.89 -11.95 -18.00
CA ARG A 83 -4.78 -12.90 -16.88
C ARG A 83 -3.34 -13.21 -16.45
N LYS A 84 -2.35 -12.41 -16.88
CA LYS A 84 -0.94 -12.58 -16.52
C LYS A 84 -0.63 -11.81 -15.23
N ILE A 85 0.14 -12.44 -14.36
CA ILE A 85 0.70 -11.84 -13.16
C ILE A 85 1.88 -10.96 -13.62
N PHE A 86 1.90 -9.70 -13.20
CA PHE A 86 3.04 -8.79 -13.38
C PHE A 86 4.06 -9.01 -12.27
#